data_AF-A0A1Q7VV14-F1
#
_entry.id   AF-A0A1Q7VV14-F1
#
_cell.length_a   1.000
_cell.length_b   1.000
_cell.length_c   1.000
_cell.angle_alpha   90.00
_cell.angle_beta   90.00
_cell.angle_gamma   90.00
#
_symmetry.space_group_name_H-M   'P 1'
#
loop_
_entity.id
_entity.type
_entity.pdbx_description
1 polymer ?
#
loop_
_entity_poly.entity_id
_entity_poly.type
_entity_poly.pdbx_seq_one_letter_code
_entity_poly.pdbx_strand_id
1 'polypeptide(L)'
;MDVAAFTTVAGSAAAVVGTGLLLARVIGGPLRKLARQNDEFREDWYGQPARPGRDPQPGVMERLGGIERELRTNGGSTLRDAVNQLNTRLEDHLRSHQQPPST
;
A
#
# COMPACT_ATOMS: atom_id res chain seq x y z
N MET A 1 -26.71 35.87 43.81
CA MET A 1 -26.67 34.98 42.63
C MET A 1 -27.86 34.05 42.72
N ASP A 2 -28.77 34.12 41.75
CA ASP A 2 -30.02 33.37 41.77
C ASP A 2 -29.79 31.87 41.55
N VAL A 3 -30.49 31.06 42.34
CA VAL A 3 -30.46 29.58 42.26
C VAL A 3 -30.79 29.09 40.84
N ALA A 4 -31.61 29.83 40.10
CA ALA A 4 -31.96 29.57 38.70
C ALA A 4 -30.77 29.72 37.71
N ALA A 5 -29.85 30.65 37.97
CA ALA A 5 -28.65 30.80 37.13
C ALA A 5 -27.68 29.63 37.32
N PHE A 6 -27.57 29.13 38.56
CA PHE A 6 -26.69 28.01 38.89
C PHE A 6 -27.19 26.68 38.29
N THR A 7 -28.50 26.41 38.32
CA THR A 7 -29.10 25.20 37.74
C THR A 7 -29.04 25.19 36.20
N THR A 8 -29.17 26.34 35.55
CA THR A 8 -29.08 26.45 34.09
C THR A 8 -27.66 26.21 33.58
N VAL A 9 -26.65 26.79 34.26
CA VAL A 9 -25.23 26.56 33.95
C VAL A 9 -24.84 25.11 34.25
N ALA A 10 -25.24 24.55 35.40
CA ALA A 10 -24.95 23.16 35.74
C ALA A 10 -25.62 22.15 34.78
N GLY A 11 -26.88 22.39 34.37
CA GLY A 11 -27.58 21.56 33.40
C GLY A 11 -26.94 21.59 32.01
N SER A 12 -26.47 22.75 31.56
CA SER A 12 -25.76 22.89 30.28
C SER A 12 -24.39 22.19 30.28
N ALA A 13 -23.65 22.25 31.40
CA ALA A 13 -22.38 21.55 31.55
C ALA A 13 -22.55 20.03 31.52
N ALA A 14 -23.58 19.50 32.20
CA ALA A 14 -23.90 18.08 32.18
C ALA A 14 -24.30 17.58 30.78
N ALA A 15 -25.07 18.39 30.03
CA ALA A 15 -25.44 18.06 28.66
C ALA A 15 -24.21 18.00 27.74
N VAL A 16 -23.30 18.98 27.81
CA VAL A 16 -22.07 18.99 26.98
C VAL A 16 -21.18 17.79 27.31
N VAL A 17 -20.97 17.49 28.59
CA VAL A 17 -20.17 16.32 29.01
C VAL A 17 -20.84 15.02 28.58
N GLY A 18 -22.15 14.90 28.77
CA GLY A 18 -22.93 13.72 28.37
C GLY A 18 -22.88 13.47 26.86
N THR A 19 -23.11 14.51 26.06
CA THR A 19 -23.00 14.44 24.60
C THR A 19 -21.57 14.11 24.16
N GLY A 20 -20.55 14.73 24.78
CA GLY A 20 -19.15 14.43 24.49
C GLY A 20 -18.78 12.97 24.77
N LEU A 21 -19.23 12.42 25.90
CA LEU A 21 -19.02 11.00 26.25
C LEU A 21 -19.76 10.06 25.31
N LEU A 22 -21.01 10.37 24.93
CA LEU A 22 -21.77 9.59 23.96
C LEU A 22 -21.08 9.59 22.58
N LEU A 23 -20.64 10.75 22.10
CA LEU A 23 -19.90 10.87 20.85
C LEU A 23 -18.58 10.09 20.92
N ALA A 24 -17.81 10.21 22.00
CA ALA A 24 -16.58 9.45 22.19
C ALA A 24 -16.85 7.94 22.21
N ARG A 25 -17.98 7.49 22.79
CA ARG A 25 -18.36 6.07 22.87
C ARG A 25 -18.79 5.51 21.51
N VAL A 26 -19.51 6.31 20.72
CA VAL A 26 -20.04 5.92 19.41
C VAL A 26 -18.96 6.00 18.32
N ILE A 27 -18.18 7.07 18.31
CA ILE A 27 -17.22 7.38 17.23
C ILE A 27 -15.80 6.90 17.58
N GLY A 28 -15.44 6.82 18.87
CA GLY A 28 -14.08 6.48 19.29
C GLY A 28 -13.65 5.05 18.92
N GLY A 29 -14.57 4.08 18.93
CA GLY A 29 -14.29 2.70 18.49
C GLY A 29 -13.89 2.64 17.00
N PRO A 30 -14.76 3.13 16.09
CA PRO A 30 -14.45 3.24 14.66
C PRO A 30 -13.15 4.00 14.37
N LEU A 31 -12.93 5.15 15.01
CA LEU A 31 -11.70 5.93 14.81
C LEU A 31 -10.43 5.18 15.22
N ARG A 32 -10.46 4.46 16.35
CA ARG A 32 -9.32 3.63 16.77
C ARG A 32 -9.04 2.49 15.78
N LYS A 33 -10.08 1.91 15.19
CA LYS A 33 -9.94 0.88 14.16
C LYS A 33 -9.30 1.47 12.90
N LEU A 34 -9.78 2.62 12.44
CA LEU A 34 -9.21 3.31 11.28
C LEU A 34 -7.76 3.72 11.52
N ALA A 35 -7.43 4.20 12.73
CA ALA A 35 -6.05 4.53 13.09
C ALA A 35 -5.12 3.31 12.96
N ARG A 36 -5.53 2.14 13.49
CA ARG A 36 -4.76 0.90 13.35
C ARG A 36 -4.61 0.46 11.90
N GLN A 37 -5.69 0.51 11.11
CA GLN A 37 -5.64 0.16 9.69
C GLN A 37 -4.72 1.10 8.91
N ASN A 38 -4.71 2.38 9.26
CA ASN A 38 -3.81 3.35 8.67
C ASN A 38 -2.35 3.08 9.06
N ASP A 39 -2.07 2.65 10.29
CA ASP A 39 -0.71 2.29 10.70
C ASP A 39 -0.21 1.06 9.92
N GLU A 40 -1.02 0.01 9.81
CA GLU A 40 -0.71 -1.17 8.99
C GLU A 40 -0.48 -0.81 7.53
N PHE A 41 -1.38 -0.01 6.94
CA PHE A 41 -1.24 0.47 5.56
C PHE A 41 0.04 1.28 5.36
N ARG A 42 0.40 2.14 6.32
CA ARG A 42 1.63 2.95 6.24
C ARG A 42 2.87 2.09 6.30
N GLU A 43 2.89 1.07 7.17
CA GLU A 43 4.01 0.13 7.23
C GLU A 43 4.19 -0.62 5.91
N ASP A 44 3.11 -1.03 5.24
CA ASP A 44 3.21 -1.69 3.94
C ASP A 44 3.62 -0.71 2.83
N TRP A 45 3.04 0.50 2.83
CA TRP A 45 3.27 1.49 1.79
C TRP A 45 4.70 2.03 1.80
N TYR A 46 5.20 2.38 2.99
CA TYR A 46 6.54 2.93 3.17
C TYR A 46 7.61 1.88 3.45
N GLY A 47 7.21 0.67 3.84
CA GLY A 47 8.12 -0.38 4.26
C GLY A 47 8.43 -0.32 5.76
N GLN A 48 9.11 -1.35 6.24
CA GLN A 48 9.52 -1.49 7.63
C GLN A 48 11.05 -1.48 7.72
N PRO A 49 11.64 -0.69 8.63
CA PRO A 49 13.08 -0.73 8.87
C PRO A 49 13.49 -2.07 9.49
N ALA A 50 14.79 -2.35 9.45
CA ALA A 50 15.35 -3.54 10.10
C ALA A 50 15.02 -3.54 11.60
N ARG A 51 14.61 -4.70 12.12
CA ARG A 51 14.34 -4.93 13.55
C ARG A 51 15.19 -6.12 14.04
N PRO A 52 15.51 -6.24 15.34
CA PRO A 52 16.30 -7.38 15.82
C PRO A 52 15.69 -8.73 15.39
N GLY A 53 16.46 -9.51 14.64
CA GLY A 53 16.01 -10.80 14.07
C GLY A 53 15.10 -10.70 12.84
N ARG A 54 14.95 -9.53 12.21
CA ARG A 54 14.18 -9.36 10.97
C ARG A 54 14.82 -8.33 10.03
N ASP A 55 15.06 -8.78 8.80
CA ASP A 55 15.53 -7.91 7.71
C ASP A 55 14.50 -6.81 7.40
N PRO A 56 14.96 -5.65 6.85
CA PRO A 56 14.06 -4.60 6.41
C PRO A 56 13.10 -5.13 5.34
N GLN A 57 11.84 -4.68 5.38
CA GLN A 57 10.86 -4.99 4.35
C GLN A 57 10.67 -3.75 3.47
N PRO A 58 10.91 -3.84 2.15
CA PRO A 58 10.77 -2.71 1.25
C PRO A 58 9.30 -2.31 1.09
N GLY A 59 9.07 -1.00 0.99
CA GLY A 59 7.73 -0.45 0.76
C GLY A 59 7.20 -0.75 -0.65
N VAL A 60 5.91 -0.49 -0.86
CA VAL A 60 5.23 -0.73 -2.15
C VAL A 60 5.94 -0.02 -3.31
N MET A 61 6.34 1.23 -3.15
CA MET A 61 6.96 1.98 -4.26
C MET A 61 8.33 1.43 -4.67
N GLU A 62 9.10 0.92 -3.70
CA GLU A 62 10.39 0.29 -3.99
C GLU A 62 10.19 -1.05 -4.71
N ARG A 63 9.24 -1.86 -4.24
CA ARG A 63 8.86 -3.12 -4.89
C ARG A 63 8.34 -2.90 -6.32
N LEU A 64 7.47 -1.90 -6.50
CA LEU A 64 6.98 -1.51 -7.83
C LEU A 64 8.13 -1.04 -8.73
N GLY A 65 9.07 -0.25 -8.21
CA GLY A 65 10.26 0.17 -8.96
C GLY A 65 11.11 -1.01 -9.44
N GLY A 66 11.24 -2.07 -8.63
CA GLY A 66 11.88 -3.32 -9.04
C GLY A 66 11.15 -4.01 -10.19
N ILE A 67 9.82 -4.14 -10.08
CA ILE A 67 8.98 -4.74 -11.13
C ILE A 67 9.04 -3.91 -12.41
N GLU A 68 8.90 -2.59 -12.32
CA GLU A 68 8.96 -1.69 -13.48
C GLU A 68 10.30 -1.79 -14.21
N ARG A 69 11.39 -2.00 -13.47
CA ARG A 69 12.72 -2.21 -14.06
C ARG A 69 12.73 -3.46 -14.92
N GLU A 70 12.21 -4.58 -14.43
CA GLU A 70 12.13 -5.85 -15.17
C GLU A 70 11.23 -5.78 -16.42
N LEU A 71 10.22 -4.89 -16.39
CA LEU A 71 9.30 -4.68 -17.51
C LEU A 71 9.84 -3.69 -18.56
N ARG A 72 11.00 -3.07 -18.31
CA ARG A 72 11.72 -2.23 -19.26
C ARG A 72 12.93 -2.98 -19.81
N THR A 73 13.33 -2.62 -21.03
CA THR A 73 14.55 -3.16 -21.63
C THR A 73 15.78 -2.52 -20.99
N ASN A 74 16.80 -3.32 -20.66
CA ASN A 74 18.04 -2.85 -20.05
C ASN A 74 19.32 -3.40 -20.71
N GLY A 75 19.20 -3.95 -21.92
CA GLY A 75 20.35 -4.48 -22.65
C GLY A 75 20.61 -5.96 -22.39
N GLY A 76 19.59 -6.73 -22.01
CA GLY A 76 19.64 -8.20 -22.04
C GLY A 76 19.46 -8.91 -20.71
N SER A 77 19.33 -8.19 -19.59
CA SER A 77 19.26 -8.82 -18.26
C SER A 77 17.88 -8.77 -17.61
N THR A 78 16.92 -8.05 -18.19
CA THR A 78 15.54 -8.06 -17.69
C THR A 78 14.73 -9.25 -18.20
N LEU A 79 13.64 -9.55 -17.49
CA LEU A 79 12.63 -10.49 -17.95
C LEU A 79 12.11 -10.15 -19.36
N ARG A 80 11.84 -8.86 -19.64
CA ARG A 80 11.39 -8.43 -20.96
C ARG A 80 12.41 -8.75 -22.05
N ASP A 81 13.69 -8.52 -21.78
CA ASP A 81 14.74 -8.77 -22.75
C ASP A 81 14.92 -10.27 -23.01
N ALA A 82 14.82 -11.09 -21.97
CA ALA A 82 14.83 -12.55 -22.10
C ALA A 82 13.67 -13.06 -22.96
N VAL A 83 12.46 -12.54 -22.75
CA VAL A 83 11.27 -12.88 -23.55
C VAL A 83 11.45 -12.46 -25.00
N ASN A 84 11.92 -11.24 -25.26
CA ASN A 84 12.19 -10.75 -26.62
C ASN A 84 13.22 -11.63 -27.33
N GLN A 85 14.31 -11.98 -26.66
CA GLN A 85 15.35 -12.84 -27.21
C GLN A 85 14.82 -14.24 -27.55
N LEU A 86 13.97 -14.81 -26.69
CA LEU A 86 13.31 -16.08 -26.97
C LEU A 86 12.39 -15.99 -28.20
N ASN A 87 11.61 -14.91 -28.31
CA ASN A 87 10.72 -14.72 -29.45
C ASN A 87 11.50 -14.61 -30.77
N THR A 88 12.60 -13.84 -30.80
CA THR A 88 13.48 -13.75 -31.98
C THR A 88 14.07 -15.11 -32.35
N ARG A 89 14.60 -15.87 -31.39
CA ARG A 89 15.14 -17.22 -31.65
C ARG A 89 14.08 -18.18 -32.20
N LEU A 90 12.86 -18.09 -31.67
CA LEU A 90 11.74 -18.90 -32.13
C LEU A 90 11.36 -18.54 -33.58
N GLU A 91 11.26 -17.26 -33.90
CA GLU A 91 10.99 -16.78 -35.26
C GLU A 91 12.06 -17.25 -36.25
N ASP A 92 13.34 -17.16 -35.88
CA ASP A 92 14.45 -17.63 -36.72
C ASP A 92 14.41 -19.14 -36.93
N HIS A 93 14.10 -19.91 -35.87
CA HIS A 93 13.93 -21.35 -35.96
C HIS A 93 12.77 -21.72 -36.90
N LEU A 94 11.61 -21.09 -36.74
CA LEU A 94 10.46 -21.31 -37.61
C LEU A 94 10.76 -20.95 -39.07
N ARG A 95 11.50 -19.87 -39.32
CA ARG A 95 11.93 -19.45 -40.67
C ARG A 95 12.86 -20.49 -41.30
N SER A 96 13.78 -21.06 -40.53
CA SER A 96 14.72 -22.09 -41.03
C SER A 96 14.01 -23.34 -41.57
N HIS A 97 12.84 -23.69 -41.03
CA HIS A 97 12.03 -24.81 -41.50
C HIS A 97 11.14 -24.50 -42.71
N GLN A 98 10.95 -23.22 -43.04
CA GLN A 98 10.13 -22.79 -44.18
C GLN A 98 10.93 -22.57 -45.46
N GLN A 99 12.26 -22.47 -45.37
CA GLN A 99 13.12 -22.18 -46.52
C GLN A 99 13.47 -23.49 -47.27
N PRO A 100 13.10 -23.65 -48.55
CA PRO A 100 13.41 -24.86 -49.31
C PRO A 100 14.93 -25.02 -49.46
N PRO A 101 15.45 -26.26 -49.52
CA PRO A 101 16.88 -26.50 -49.68
C PRO A 101 17.37 -25.83 -50.97
N SER A 102 18.41 -25.00 -50.85
CA SER A 102 19.05 -24.35 -51.99
C SER A 102 19.79 -25.41 -52.82
N THR A 103 19.20 -25.81 -53.94
CA THR A 103 19.86 -26.60 -55.01
C THR A 103 20.86 -25.75 -55.77
#